data_AF-A0AAD8AEL2-F1
#
_entry.id   AF-A0AAD8AEL2-F1
#
_cell.length_a   1.000
_cell.length_b   1.000
_cell.length_c   1.000
_cell.angle_alpha   90.00
_cell.angle_beta   90.00
_cell.angle_gamma   90.00
#
_symmetry.space_group_name_H-M   'P 1'
#
loop_
_entity.id
_entity.type
_entity.pdbx_description
1 polymer ?
#
loop_
_entity_poly.entity_id
_entity_poly.type
_entity_poly.pdbx_seq_one_letter_code
_entity_poly.pdbx_strand_id
1 'polypeptide(L)'
;MAPRDQVEEISLWWNPALRESPPKSAELFLEDKRRDDGAEGLWRVHDSLYDLTSFVESHPGGSEWLRLTKGTDITEAFESHHVSSAASRTLSRYFVKKACTPRNSPYTFHEDGFYRTLQRRAQVILAGVPHGPDFYSALTADLLALGTVAVSVSALATNSYFLCCLAGLLMAMNVVTAHNFLHQKDNWRMYYFNLSFMSFRDWRIGHAMSHHLFPNSLLDLDISMFAPIFQFLPDPSKTLWGRYGPWIYSPFVYSIMFHGHMFLRIRFFKFFLRIPRELGN
;
A
#
# COMPACT_ATOMS: atom_id res chain seq x y z
N MET A 1 -28.10 5.28 8.31
CA MET A 1 -28.09 4.23 9.36
C MET A 1 -28.79 3.03 8.75
N ALA A 2 -28.07 1.94 8.49
CA ALA A 2 -28.73 0.70 8.07
C ALA A 2 -29.44 0.07 9.29
N PRO A 3 -30.61 -0.60 9.12
CA PRO A 3 -31.40 -1.14 10.23
C PRO A 3 -30.64 -2.24 10.97
N ARG A 4 -30.81 -2.32 12.30
CA ARG A 4 -30.10 -3.23 13.21
C ARG A 4 -30.80 -4.59 13.41
N ASP A 5 -31.89 -4.84 12.70
CA ASP A 5 -32.86 -5.85 13.12
C ASP A 5 -32.94 -6.99 12.10
N GLN A 6 -31.80 -7.59 11.82
CA GLN A 6 -31.60 -8.93 11.25
C GLN A 6 -30.10 -9.14 11.20
N VAL A 7 -29.51 -9.52 12.33
CA VAL A 7 -28.19 -10.14 12.31
C VAL A 7 -28.42 -11.57 11.80
N GLU A 8 -28.66 -11.71 10.50
CA GLU A 8 -27.91 -12.76 9.81
C GLU A 8 -26.46 -12.53 10.24
N GLU A 9 -25.74 -13.58 10.63
CA GLU A 9 -24.29 -13.53 10.62
C GLU A 9 -23.89 -13.20 9.18
N ILE A 10 -23.96 -11.93 8.81
CA ILE A 10 -23.23 -11.41 7.70
C ILE A 10 -21.82 -11.64 8.21
N SER A 11 -21.20 -12.72 7.74
CA SER A 11 -19.78 -13.00 7.87
C SER A 11 -19.06 -11.89 7.13
N LEU A 12 -19.15 -10.67 7.66
CA LEU A 12 -18.86 -9.47 6.91
C LEU A 12 -17.37 -9.46 6.54
N TRP A 13 -16.55 -10.25 7.22
CA TRP A 13 -15.12 -10.12 7.09
C TRP A 13 -14.48 -11.51 7.26
N TRP A 14 -13.85 -11.97 6.18
CA TRP A 14 -12.68 -12.82 6.33
C TRP A 14 -11.69 -12.16 7.26
N ASN A 15 -11.18 -12.94 8.20
CA ASN A 15 -10.09 -12.51 9.05
C ASN A 15 -8.81 -13.15 8.49
N PRO A 16 -7.85 -12.37 7.95
CA PRO A 16 -6.62 -12.94 7.42
C PRO A 16 -5.93 -13.79 8.49
N ALA A 17 -5.57 -15.03 8.15
CA ALA A 17 -5.12 -15.98 9.18
C ALA A 17 -3.84 -15.52 9.89
N LEU A 18 -2.98 -14.74 9.23
CA LEU A 18 -1.75 -14.21 9.82
C LEU A 18 -1.88 -12.74 10.26
N ARG A 19 -3.07 -12.15 10.22
CA ARG A 19 -3.32 -10.76 10.64
C ARG A 19 -2.76 -10.45 12.03
N GLU A 20 -2.98 -11.35 12.98
CA GLU A 20 -2.53 -11.18 14.36
C GLU A 20 -1.20 -11.88 14.66
N SER A 21 -0.61 -12.57 13.68
CA SER A 21 0.66 -13.30 13.82
C SER A 21 1.85 -12.35 13.72
N PRO A 22 2.66 -12.19 14.79
CA PRO A 22 3.87 -11.38 14.72
C PRO A 22 5.02 -12.14 14.02
N PRO A 23 5.92 -11.45 13.27
CA PRO A 23 5.90 -10.01 13.00
C PRO A 23 4.97 -9.65 11.84
N LYS A 24 4.05 -8.68 12.04
CA LYS A 24 3.20 -8.15 10.97
C LYS A 24 4.06 -7.44 9.93
N SER A 25 3.91 -7.80 8.65
CA SER A 25 4.72 -7.26 7.57
C SER A 25 4.01 -7.28 6.22
N ALA A 26 4.50 -6.46 5.29
CA ALA A 26 4.06 -6.45 3.90
C ALA A 26 4.14 -7.83 3.23
N GLU A 27 5.19 -8.61 3.50
CA GLU A 27 5.36 -9.93 2.89
C GLU A 27 4.31 -10.92 3.41
N LEU A 28 4.10 -10.98 4.73
CA LEU A 28 3.07 -11.84 5.32
C LEU A 28 1.66 -11.46 4.81
N PHE A 29 1.40 -10.17 4.58
CA PHE A 29 0.14 -9.74 3.96
C PHE A 29 -0.05 -10.34 2.57
N LEU A 30 0.98 -10.31 1.71
CA LEU A 30 0.91 -10.93 0.39
C LEU A 30 0.81 -12.46 0.46
N GLU A 31 1.48 -13.10 1.42
CA GLU A 31 1.36 -14.53 1.67
C GLU A 31 -0.06 -14.93 2.08
N ASP A 32 -0.70 -14.18 2.98
CA ASP A 32 -2.10 -14.36 3.35
C ASP A 32 -3.02 -14.26 2.14
N LYS A 33 -2.80 -13.25 1.31
CA LYS A 33 -3.59 -13.04 0.08
C LYS A 33 -3.39 -14.19 -0.89
N ARG A 34 -2.15 -14.63 -1.13
CA ARG A 34 -1.85 -15.78 -2.00
C ARG A 34 -2.51 -17.08 -1.52
N ARG A 35 -2.58 -17.29 -0.21
CA ARG A 35 -3.21 -18.47 0.39
C ARG A 35 -4.74 -18.43 0.23
N ASP A 36 -5.36 -17.28 0.50
CA ASP A 36 -6.81 -17.21 0.74
C ASP A 36 -7.62 -16.68 -0.45
N ASP A 37 -6.98 -16.09 -1.47
CA ASP A 37 -7.69 -15.48 -2.61
C ASP A 37 -8.18 -16.46 -3.67
N GLY A 38 -7.72 -17.71 -3.62
CA GLY A 38 -8.06 -18.71 -4.64
C GLY A 38 -7.62 -18.29 -6.05
N ALA A 39 -6.53 -17.53 -6.16
CA ALA A 39 -6.00 -17.10 -7.45
C ALA A 39 -5.10 -18.17 -8.12
N GLU A 40 -4.80 -19.28 -7.43
CA GLU A 40 -4.10 -20.44 -7.98
C GLU A 40 -2.73 -20.11 -8.62
N GLY A 41 -1.99 -19.16 -8.06
CA GLY A 41 -0.71 -18.70 -8.59
C GLY A 41 -0.81 -17.78 -9.83
N LEU A 42 -2.03 -17.48 -10.27
CA LEU A 42 -2.36 -16.52 -11.34
C LEU A 42 -2.85 -15.20 -10.75
N TRP A 43 -3.30 -14.26 -11.58
CA TRP A 43 -3.96 -13.04 -11.13
C TRP A 43 -5.46 -13.24 -11.21
N ARG A 44 -6.18 -13.00 -10.10
CA ARG A 44 -7.63 -13.05 -10.08
C ARG A 44 -8.21 -11.65 -10.26
N VAL A 45 -9.19 -11.51 -11.17
CA VAL A 45 -10.04 -10.32 -11.31
C VAL A 45 -11.48 -10.80 -11.36
N HIS A 46 -12.28 -10.34 -10.40
CA HIS A 46 -13.59 -10.90 -10.08
C HIS A 46 -13.53 -12.43 -9.91
N ASP A 47 -14.38 -13.17 -10.62
CA ASP A 47 -14.42 -14.64 -10.59
C ASP A 47 -13.62 -15.29 -11.71
N SER A 48 -12.68 -14.56 -12.30
CA SER A 48 -11.86 -15.03 -13.42
C SER A 48 -10.37 -15.00 -13.06
N LEU A 49 -9.64 -16.00 -13.52
CA LEU A 49 -8.18 -16.12 -13.40
C LEU A 49 -7.51 -15.79 -14.73
N TYR A 50 -6.42 -15.04 -14.66
CA TYR A 50 -5.69 -14.52 -15.81
C TYR A 50 -4.19 -14.80 -15.68
N ASP A 51 -3.57 -15.23 -16.77
CA ASP A 51 -2.11 -15.33 -16.84
C ASP A 51 -1.51 -14.07 -17.47
N LEU A 52 -1.06 -13.15 -16.63
CA LEU A 52 -0.45 -11.90 -17.04
C LEU A 52 1.07 -12.00 -17.23
N THR A 53 1.67 -13.20 -17.19
CA THR A 53 3.13 -13.38 -17.20
C THR A 53 3.79 -12.69 -18.39
N SER A 54 3.23 -12.83 -19.60
CA SER A 54 3.73 -12.18 -20.81
C SER A 54 3.42 -10.68 -20.89
N PHE A 55 2.48 -10.19 -20.07
CA PHE A 55 2.08 -8.77 -20.04
C PHE A 55 2.86 -7.94 -19.04
N VAL A 56 3.42 -8.56 -17.99
CA VAL A 56 4.06 -7.88 -16.84
C VAL A 56 5.03 -6.77 -17.25
N GLU A 57 5.96 -7.05 -18.15
CA GLU A 57 6.97 -6.06 -18.57
C GLU A 57 6.41 -4.92 -19.42
N SER A 58 5.26 -5.14 -20.06
CA SER A 58 4.59 -4.16 -20.92
C SER A 58 3.47 -3.39 -20.22
N HIS A 59 3.20 -3.69 -18.94
CA HIS A 59 2.12 -3.05 -18.19
C HIS A 59 2.38 -1.54 -18.06
N PRO A 60 1.48 -0.66 -18.58
CA PRO A 60 1.71 0.78 -18.56
C PRO A 60 1.84 1.37 -17.14
N GLY A 61 1.20 0.72 -16.15
CA GLY A 61 1.29 1.10 -14.75
C GLY A 61 2.58 0.65 -14.04
N GLY A 62 3.48 -0.09 -14.72
CA GLY A 62 4.73 -0.62 -14.15
C GLY A 62 4.64 -2.11 -13.80
N SER A 63 5.76 -2.81 -13.97
CA SER A 63 5.83 -4.27 -13.79
C SER A 63 5.81 -4.70 -12.32
N GLU A 64 6.35 -3.88 -11.40
CA GLU A 64 6.44 -4.23 -9.98
C GLU A 64 5.06 -4.55 -9.37
N TRP A 65 4.02 -3.80 -9.72
CA TRP A 65 2.65 -4.06 -9.25
C TRP A 65 2.20 -5.49 -9.56
N LEU A 66 2.35 -5.94 -10.81
CA LEU A 66 1.94 -7.30 -11.20
C LEU A 66 2.87 -8.37 -10.63
N ARG A 67 4.18 -8.09 -10.49
CA ARG A 67 5.13 -9.02 -9.87
C ARG A 67 4.80 -9.28 -8.40
N LEU A 68 4.50 -8.22 -7.64
CA LEU A 68 4.17 -8.32 -6.21
C LEU A 68 2.85 -9.05 -5.96
N THR A 69 1.86 -8.84 -6.83
CA THR A 69 0.51 -9.41 -6.68
C THR A 69 0.30 -10.72 -7.43
N LYS A 70 1.37 -11.37 -7.90
CA LYS A 70 1.23 -12.68 -8.54
C LYS A 70 0.67 -13.68 -7.53
N GLY A 71 -0.39 -14.39 -7.92
CA GLY A 71 -1.06 -15.34 -7.05
C GLY A 71 -2.11 -14.73 -6.11
N THR A 72 -2.51 -13.46 -6.29
CA THR A 72 -3.54 -12.81 -5.44
C THR A 72 -4.78 -12.39 -6.24
N ASP A 73 -5.86 -12.08 -5.54
CA ASP A 73 -6.99 -11.30 -6.07
C ASP A 73 -6.58 -9.84 -6.16
N ILE A 74 -6.62 -9.29 -7.38
CA ILE A 74 -6.27 -7.91 -7.70
C ILE A 74 -7.49 -7.11 -8.17
N THR A 75 -8.71 -7.58 -7.91
CA THR A 75 -9.94 -6.92 -8.37
C THR A 75 -10.02 -5.47 -7.91
N GLU A 76 -9.79 -5.20 -6.63
CA GLU A 76 -9.88 -3.83 -6.08
C GLU A 76 -8.86 -2.90 -6.74
N ALA A 77 -7.63 -3.38 -6.97
CA ALA A 77 -6.60 -2.64 -7.68
C ALA A 77 -6.97 -2.42 -9.15
N PHE A 78 -7.52 -3.45 -9.80
CA PHE A 78 -7.97 -3.35 -11.19
C PHE A 78 -9.06 -2.29 -11.32
N GLU A 79 -10.07 -2.35 -10.44
CA GLU A 79 -11.24 -1.48 -10.47
C GLU A 79 -10.96 -0.03 -10.05
N SER A 80 -10.00 0.21 -9.16
CA SER A 80 -9.62 1.56 -8.73
C SER A 80 -8.74 2.27 -9.75
N HIS A 81 -7.84 1.56 -10.41
CA HIS A 81 -6.86 2.17 -11.31
C HIS A 81 -7.28 2.15 -12.78
N HIS A 82 -8.20 1.27 -13.19
CA HIS A 82 -8.63 1.17 -14.59
C HIS A 82 -10.07 1.65 -14.78
N VAL A 83 -10.24 2.97 -14.73
CA VAL A 83 -11.55 3.63 -14.85
C VAL A 83 -12.18 3.48 -16.26
N SER A 84 -11.39 3.14 -17.29
CA SER A 84 -11.88 2.97 -18.66
C SER A 84 -11.98 1.49 -19.08
N SER A 85 -12.84 1.21 -20.05
CA SER A 85 -13.03 -0.14 -20.62
C SER A 85 -11.83 -0.69 -21.41
N ALA A 86 -10.80 0.12 -21.66
CA ALA A 86 -9.62 -0.31 -22.40
C ALA A 86 -8.87 -1.44 -21.68
N ALA A 87 -8.75 -1.37 -20.35
CA ALA A 87 -8.05 -2.37 -19.57
C ALA A 87 -8.77 -3.72 -19.61
N SER A 88 -10.11 -3.74 -19.49
CA SER A 88 -10.91 -4.96 -19.55
C SER A 88 -10.78 -5.68 -20.90
N ARG A 89 -10.68 -4.92 -22.01
CA ARG A 89 -10.44 -5.48 -23.36
C ARG A 89 -9.04 -6.08 -23.52
N THR A 90 -8.04 -5.51 -22.85
CA THR A 90 -6.69 -6.08 -22.84
C THR A 90 -6.65 -7.33 -21.95
N LEU A 91 -7.25 -7.26 -20.77
CA LEU A 91 -7.31 -8.34 -19.78
C LEU A 91 -7.94 -9.62 -20.32
N SER A 92 -9.00 -9.51 -21.15
CA SER A 92 -9.70 -10.69 -21.70
C SER A 92 -8.81 -11.62 -22.54
N ARG A 93 -7.71 -11.11 -23.11
CA ARG A 93 -6.74 -11.89 -23.90
C ARG A 93 -5.94 -12.88 -23.05
N TYR A 94 -5.89 -12.64 -21.74
CA TYR A 94 -5.10 -13.41 -20.78
C TYR A 94 -5.97 -14.34 -19.94
N PHE A 95 -7.27 -14.47 -20.25
CA PHE A 95 -8.20 -15.30 -19.50
C PHE A 95 -7.80 -16.78 -19.58
N VAL A 96 -7.78 -17.44 -18.42
CA VAL A 96 -7.48 -18.87 -18.32
C VAL A 96 -8.74 -19.66 -17.99
N LYS A 97 -9.36 -19.35 -16.84
CA LYS A 97 -10.56 -20.05 -16.34
C LYS A 97 -11.28 -19.23 -15.28
N LYS A 98 -12.45 -19.69 -14.85
CA LYS A 98 -13.15 -19.16 -13.67
C LYS A 98 -12.51 -19.69 -12.39
N ALA A 99 -12.50 -18.86 -11.35
CA ALA A 99 -12.08 -19.27 -10.01
C ALA A 99 -13.11 -20.25 -9.41
N CYS A 100 -12.63 -21.24 -8.67
CA CYS A 100 -13.49 -22.26 -8.05
C CYS A 100 -14.00 -21.87 -6.65
N THR A 101 -13.40 -20.85 -6.04
CA THR A 101 -13.74 -20.37 -4.70
C THR A 101 -14.41 -19.01 -4.76
N PRO A 102 -15.30 -18.67 -3.80
CA PRO A 102 -15.84 -17.32 -3.69
C PRO A 102 -14.72 -16.30 -3.47
N ARG A 103 -14.99 -15.04 -3.82
CA ARG A 103 -14.06 -13.93 -3.55
C ARG A 103 -14.00 -13.64 -2.07
N ASN A 104 -12.83 -13.12 -1.69
CA ASN A 104 -12.53 -12.76 -0.33
C ASN A 104 -12.41 -11.23 -0.17
N SER A 105 -13.50 -10.54 -0.45
CA SER A 105 -13.55 -9.08 -0.44
C SER A 105 -14.93 -8.58 -0.04
N PRO A 106 -15.02 -7.46 0.71
CA PRO A 106 -16.30 -6.85 1.04
C PRO A 106 -16.92 -6.07 -0.13
N TYR A 107 -16.19 -5.87 -1.23
CA TYR A 107 -16.62 -5.03 -2.33
C TYR A 107 -17.22 -5.85 -3.47
N THR A 108 -18.49 -5.56 -3.79
CA THR A 108 -19.27 -6.34 -4.75
C THR A 108 -19.15 -5.84 -6.20
N PHE A 109 -18.85 -4.56 -6.40
CA PHE A 109 -18.73 -3.93 -7.73
C PHE A 109 -19.95 -4.15 -8.66
N HIS A 110 -21.16 -4.25 -8.11
CA HIS A 110 -22.39 -4.37 -8.91
C HIS A 110 -22.49 -3.24 -9.95
N GLU A 111 -22.94 -3.60 -11.17
CA GLU A 111 -23.00 -2.69 -12.32
C GLU A 111 -23.89 -1.46 -12.08
N ASP A 112 -25.00 -1.65 -11.39
CA ASP A 112 -25.94 -0.61 -10.94
C ASP A 112 -25.64 -0.07 -9.53
N GLY A 113 -24.60 -0.57 -8.89
CA GLY A 113 -24.18 -0.18 -7.55
C GLY A 113 -23.48 1.18 -7.47
N PHE A 114 -23.17 1.59 -6.23
CA PHE A 114 -22.53 2.87 -5.93
C PHE A 114 -21.18 3.02 -6.66
N TYR A 115 -20.28 2.04 -6.52
CA TYR A 115 -18.91 2.16 -7.03
C TYR A 115 -18.87 2.31 -8.55
N ARG A 116 -19.59 1.46 -9.29
CA ARG A 116 -19.68 1.54 -10.76
C ARG A 116 -20.33 2.83 -11.23
N THR A 117 -21.32 3.33 -10.50
CA THR A 117 -21.91 4.65 -10.77
C THR A 117 -20.92 5.79 -10.55
N LEU A 118 -20.14 5.75 -9.46
CA LEU A 118 -19.07 6.71 -9.20
C LEU A 118 -17.99 6.63 -10.28
N GLN A 119 -17.53 5.44 -10.64
CA GLN A 119 -16.50 5.19 -11.66
C GLN A 119 -16.92 5.77 -13.02
N ARG A 120 -18.16 5.55 -13.48
CA ARG A 120 -18.70 6.15 -14.71
C ARG A 120 -18.69 7.68 -14.68
N ARG A 121 -19.05 8.29 -13.56
CA ARG A 121 -19.03 9.76 -13.39
C ARG A 121 -17.60 10.30 -13.35
N ALA A 122 -16.70 9.62 -12.64
CA ALA A 122 -15.30 9.98 -12.56
C ALA A 122 -14.61 9.87 -13.92
N GLN A 123 -14.94 8.86 -14.73
CA GLN A 123 -14.39 8.67 -16.08
C GLN A 123 -14.56 9.92 -16.95
N VAL A 124 -15.73 10.57 -16.89
CA VAL A 124 -16.03 11.79 -17.67
C VAL A 124 -15.12 12.94 -17.23
N ILE A 125 -14.90 13.10 -15.93
CA ILE A 125 -14.06 14.16 -15.37
C ILE A 125 -12.58 13.90 -15.69
N LEU A 126 -12.13 12.66 -15.48
CA LEU A 126 -10.74 12.26 -15.68
C LEU A 126 -10.29 12.29 -17.14
N ALA A 127 -11.21 12.21 -18.11
CA ALA A 127 -10.88 12.30 -19.53
C ALA A 127 -10.17 13.61 -19.92
N GLY A 128 -10.39 14.70 -19.17
CA GLY A 128 -9.71 15.98 -19.37
C GLY A 128 -8.47 16.20 -18.50
N VAL A 129 -8.13 15.25 -17.62
CA VAL A 129 -7.02 15.38 -16.67
C VAL A 129 -5.75 14.81 -17.30
N PRO A 130 -4.66 15.59 -17.38
CA PRO A 130 -3.40 15.10 -17.92
C PRO A 130 -2.83 13.95 -17.06
N HIS A 131 -2.19 12.99 -17.72
CA HIS A 131 -1.57 11.86 -17.04
C HIS A 131 -0.20 12.23 -16.44
N GLY A 132 0.11 11.60 -15.31
CA GLY A 132 1.41 11.69 -14.67
C GLY A 132 1.55 12.88 -13.72
N PRO A 133 2.69 12.97 -13.03
CA PRO A 133 2.99 14.12 -12.19
C PRO A 133 3.26 15.33 -13.09
N ASP A 134 2.77 16.49 -12.69
CA ASP A 134 3.16 17.73 -13.35
C ASP A 134 4.64 18.03 -13.10
N PHE A 135 5.21 18.89 -13.96
CA PHE A 135 6.62 19.26 -13.89
C PHE A 135 7.01 19.86 -12.53
N TYR A 136 6.15 20.69 -11.94
CA TYR A 136 6.44 21.36 -10.67
C TYR A 136 6.44 20.36 -9.52
N SER A 137 5.52 19.40 -9.50
CA SER A 137 5.55 18.30 -8.52
C SER A 137 6.85 17.50 -8.57
N ALA A 138 7.34 17.18 -9.78
CA ALA A 138 8.61 16.49 -9.96
C ALA A 138 9.82 17.35 -9.52
N LEU A 139 9.83 18.63 -9.91
CA LEU A 139 10.89 19.57 -9.54
C LEU A 139 10.93 19.80 -8.03
N THR A 140 9.77 19.94 -7.37
CA THR A 140 9.69 20.10 -5.92
C THR A 140 10.28 18.90 -5.18
N ALA A 141 9.96 17.67 -5.60
CA ALA A 141 10.55 16.47 -5.00
C ALA A 141 12.08 16.46 -5.15
N ASP A 142 12.60 16.79 -6.34
CA ASP A 142 14.04 16.81 -6.60
C ASP A 142 14.77 17.89 -5.78
N LEU A 143 14.20 19.09 -5.69
CA LEU A 143 14.77 20.19 -4.91
C LEU A 143 14.72 19.90 -3.41
N LEU A 144 13.67 19.26 -2.91
CA LEU A 144 13.58 18.84 -1.51
C LEU A 144 14.61 17.74 -1.20
N ALA A 145 14.80 16.77 -2.09
CA ALA A 145 15.82 15.75 -1.94
C ALA A 145 17.24 16.34 -1.95
N LEU A 146 17.55 17.20 -2.93
CA LEU A 146 18.84 17.89 -3.01
C LEU A 146 19.08 18.78 -1.79
N GLY A 147 18.07 19.56 -1.38
CA GLY A 147 18.13 20.42 -0.21
C GLY A 147 18.33 19.63 1.08
N THR A 148 17.66 18.48 1.23
CA THR A 148 17.86 17.58 2.37
C THR A 148 19.32 17.15 2.49
N VAL A 149 19.94 16.71 1.38
CA VAL A 149 21.35 16.27 1.38
C VAL A 149 22.28 17.46 1.65
N ALA A 150 22.10 18.58 0.95
CA ALA A 150 22.96 19.76 1.07
C ALA A 150 22.94 20.32 2.50
N VAL A 151 21.75 20.52 3.08
CA VAL A 151 21.60 21.05 4.44
C VAL A 151 22.12 20.06 5.48
N SER A 152 21.95 18.74 5.27
CA SER A 152 22.53 17.73 6.17
C SER A 152 24.07 17.80 6.19
N VAL A 153 24.70 17.93 5.03
CA VAL A 153 26.17 18.08 4.92
C VAL A 153 26.63 19.39 5.56
N SER A 154 25.93 20.50 5.32
CA SER A 154 26.23 21.78 5.96
C SER A 154 26.07 21.75 7.47
N ALA A 155 25.04 21.05 7.98
CA ALA A 155 24.82 20.87 9.41
C ALA A 155 26.01 20.16 10.06
N LEU A 156 26.53 19.10 9.43
CA LEU A 156 27.71 18.38 9.90
C LEU A 156 28.97 19.24 9.82
N ALA A 157 29.19 19.94 8.70
CA ALA A 157 30.38 20.77 8.52
C ALA A 157 30.45 21.94 9.52
N THR A 158 29.31 22.44 9.97
CA THR A 158 29.21 23.60 10.88
C THR A 158 28.88 23.23 12.32
N ASN A 159 28.59 21.96 12.61
CA ASN A 159 28.07 21.49 13.90
C ASN A 159 26.82 22.27 14.35
N SER A 160 25.95 22.65 13.41
CA SER A 160 24.79 23.49 13.68
C SER A 160 23.52 22.69 13.93
N TYR A 161 23.02 22.70 15.17
CA TYR A 161 21.74 22.09 15.52
C TYR A 161 20.55 22.70 14.77
N PHE A 162 20.60 24.00 14.46
CA PHE A 162 19.58 24.65 13.65
C PHE A 162 19.49 24.04 12.25
N LEU A 163 20.65 23.83 11.60
CA LEU A 163 20.69 23.18 10.29
C LEU A 163 20.27 21.70 10.37
N CYS A 164 20.55 21.00 11.48
CA CYS A 164 20.02 19.66 11.71
C CYS A 164 18.47 19.65 11.73
N CYS A 165 17.84 20.60 12.43
CA CYS A 165 16.38 20.72 12.46
C CYS A 165 15.82 21.04 11.07
N LEU A 166 16.47 21.94 10.33
CA LEU A 166 16.07 22.29 8.97
C LEU A 166 16.20 21.10 8.00
N ALA A 167 17.29 20.33 8.10
CA ALA A 167 17.47 19.11 7.32
C ALA A 167 16.36 18.09 7.61
N GLY A 168 16.00 17.91 8.88
CA GLY A 168 14.88 17.04 9.29
C GLY A 168 13.53 17.48 8.71
N LEU A 169 13.26 18.79 8.69
CA LEU A 169 12.04 19.35 8.08
C LEU A 169 12.01 19.12 6.57
N LEU A 170 13.11 19.40 5.86
CA LEU A 170 13.22 19.17 4.42
C LEU A 170 13.06 17.68 4.09
N MET A 171 13.65 16.80 4.90
CA MET A 171 13.50 15.36 4.75
C MET A 171 12.03 14.95 4.93
N ALA A 172 11.34 15.45 5.96
CA ALA A 172 9.92 15.14 6.19
C ALA A 172 9.05 15.57 4.99
N MET A 173 9.27 16.77 4.46
CA MET A 173 8.58 17.24 3.24
C MET A 173 8.91 16.37 2.03
N ASN A 174 10.18 16.01 1.84
CA ASN A 174 10.61 15.15 0.74
C ASN A 174 9.90 13.78 0.78
N VAL A 175 9.79 13.18 1.97
CA VAL A 175 9.12 11.89 2.18
C VAL A 175 7.64 11.96 1.83
N VAL A 176 6.95 13.04 2.21
CA VAL A 176 5.56 13.28 1.81
C VAL A 176 5.43 13.44 0.29
N THR A 177 6.37 14.13 -0.36
CA THR A 177 6.33 14.22 -1.83
C THR A 177 6.61 12.86 -2.49
N ALA A 178 7.59 12.11 -2.01
CA ALA A 178 7.96 10.78 -2.50
C ALA A 178 6.83 9.75 -2.36
N HIS A 179 5.98 9.91 -1.34
CA HIS A 179 4.76 9.11 -1.14
C HIS A 179 3.79 9.21 -2.32
N ASN A 180 3.73 10.32 -3.04
CA ASN A 180 2.91 10.39 -4.26
C ASN A 180 3.55 9.62 -5.43
N PHE A 181 4.89 9.60 -5.49
CA PHE A 181 5.62 8.92 -6.56
C PHE A 181 5.61 7.39 -6.41
N LEU A 182 5.48 6.85 -5.19
CA LEU A 182 5.39 5.40 -5.01
C LEU A 182 4.08 4.80 -5.54
N HIS A 183 3.00 5.58 -5.71
CA HIS A 183 1.73 5.09 -6.29
C HIS A 183 1.77 4.98 -7.81
N GLN A 184 2.80 5.55 -8.45
CA GLN A 184 2.93 5.57 -9.91
C GLN A 184 3.66 4.32 -10.42
N LYS A 185 3.83 4.23 -11.75
CA LYS A 185 4.81 3.33 -12.35
C LYS A 185 6.21 3.57 -11.77
N ASP A 186 7.06 2.56 -11.83
CA ASP A 186 8.42 2.63 -11.32
C ASP A 186 9.14 3.87 -11.85
N ASN A 187 9.65 4.65 -10.90
CA ASN A 187 10.33 5.90 -11.15
C ASN A 187 11.34 6.12 -10.03
N TRP A 188 12.40 6.85 -10.32
CA TRP A 188 13.50 6.99 -9.37
C TRP A 188 13.15 7.84 -8.13
N ARG A 189 12.11 8.68 -8.18
CA ARG A 189 11.69 9.55 -7.06
C ARG A 189 11.01 8.77 -5.94
N MET A 190 10.47 7.58 -6.23
CA MET A 190 9.95 6.70 -5.18
C MET A 190 11.04 6.32 -4.15
N TYR A 191 12.30 6.25 -4.56
CA TYR A 191 13.41 5.91 -3.67
C TYR A 191 13.72 7.01 -2.64
N TYR A 192 13.29 8.25 -2.86
CA TYR A 192 13.40 9.32 -1.86
C TYR A 192 12.68 8.98 -0.56
N PHE A 193 11.62 8.18 -0.65
CA PHE A 193 10.89 7.69 0.53
C PHE A 193 11.81 6.92 1.49
N ASN A 194 12.84 6.25 0.96
CA ASN A 194 13.79 5.47 1.77
C ASN A 194 14.71 6.33 2.64
N LEU A 195 14.83 7.63 2.38
CA LEU A 195 15.59 8.55 3.24
C LEU A 195 15.01 8.61 4.65
N SER A 196 13.72 8.28 4.80
CA SER A 196 13.02 8.16 6.07
C SER A 196 13.30 6.87 6.85
N PHE A 197 14.17 6.01 6.32
CA PHE A 197 14.38 4.61 6.71
C PHE A 197 13.23 3.65 6.42
N MET A 198 12.05 4.14 6.03
CA MET A 198 10.95 3.29 5.56
C MET A 198 11.26 2.70 4.18
N SER A 199 10.54 1.65 3.78
CA SER A 199 10.74 0.96 2.50
C SER A 199 9.65 1.35 1.54
N PHE A 200 10.00 1.96 0.40
CA PHE A 200 9.02 2.25 -0.64
C PHE A 200 8.29 0.97 -1.07
N ARG A 201 8.99 -0.19 -1.14
CA ARG A 201 8.38 -1.48 -1.48
C ARG A 201 7.39 -1.93 -0.43
N ASP A 202 7.78 -1.92 0.84
CA ASP A 202 6.87 -2.36 1.92
C ASP A 202 5.71 -1.38 2.07
N TRP A 203 5.92 -0.09 1.81
CA TRP A 203 4.88 0.91 1.79
C TRP A 203 3.95 0.78 0.58
N ARG A 204 4.45 0.42 -0.61
CA ARG A 204 3.59 0.05 -1.75
C ARG A 204 2.65 -1.09 -1.37
N ILE A 205 3.14 -2.09 -0.64
CA ILE A 205 2.31 -3.22 -0.23
C ILE A 205 1.36 -2.84 0.91
N GLY A 206 1.89 -2.41 2.06
CA GLY A 206 1.08 -2.13 3.26
C GLY A 206 0.17 -0.92 3.10
N HIS A 207 0.65 0.14 2.46
CA HIS A 207 -0.13 1.36 2.33
C HIS A 207 -0.92 1.40 1.00
N ALA A 208 -0.29 1.13 -0.15
CA ALA A 208 -1.02 1.24 -1.43
C ALA A 208 -1.90 0.02 -1.73
N MET A 209 -1.40 -1.20 -1.56
CA MET A 209 -2.17 -2.42 -1.87
C MET A 209 -3.08 -2.87 -0.73
N SER A 210 -2.74 -2.60 0.53
CA SER A 210 -3.59 -2.97 1.66
C SER A 210 -4.46 -1.80 2.12
N HIS A 211 -3.88 -0.72 2.63
CA HIS A 211 -4.66 0.40 3.17
C HIS A 211 -5.54 1.10 2.12
N HIS A 212 -5.03 1.51 0.95
CA HIS A 212 -5.88 2.20 -0.03
C HIS A 212 -6.93 1.32 -0.71
N LEU A 213 -6.68 0.01 -0.84
CA LEU A 213 -7.67 -0.90 -1.41
C LEU A 213 -8.73 -1.32 -0.40
N PHE A 214 -8.39 -1.38 0.88
CA PHE A 214 -9.28 -1.86 1.95
C PHE A 214 -9.32 -0.93 3.17
N PRO A 215 -9.45 0.41 3.00
CA PRO A 215 -9.19 1.36 4.06
C PRO A 215 -10.14 1.19 5.24
N ASN A 216 -9.59 1.22 6.46
CA ASN A 216 -10.34 1.12 7.71
C ASN A 216 -11.18 -0.18 7.82
N SER A 217 -10.74 -1.25 7.16
CA SER A 217 -11.37 -2.56 7.23
C SER A 217 -10.52 -3.54 8.03
N LEU A 218 -11.00 -4.79 8.16
CA LEU A 218 -10.21 -5.86 8.74
C LEU A 218 -9.07 -6.36 7.84
N LEU A 219 -9.06 -5.98 6.56
CA LEU A 219 -8.04 -6.36 5.57
C LEU A 219 -6.93 -5.30 5.44
N ASP A 220 -7.10 -4.19 6.15
CA ASP A 220 -6.15 -3.08 6.22
C ASP A 220 -4.99 -3.47 7.17
N LEU A 221 -3.81 -3.63 6.58
CA LEU A 221 -2.60 -3.96 7.30
C LEU A 221 -2.24 -2.85 8.28
N ASP A 222 -2.46 -1.57 7.94
CA ASP A 222 -2.16 -0.45 8.84
C ASP A 222 -2.99 -0.56 10.12
N ILE A 223 -4.28 -0.91 10.01
CA ILE A 223 -5.15 -1.12 11.17
C ILE A 223 -4.60 -2.22 12.09
N SER A 224 -4.13 -3.33 11.52
CA SER A 224 -3.61 -4.43 12.33
C SER A 224 -2.21 -4.14 12.88
N MET A 225 -1.33 -3.48 12.12
CA MET A 225 0.04 -3.12 12.51
C MET A 225 0.06 -2.16 13.70
N PHE A 226 -0.88 -1.23 13.75
CA PHE A 226 -0.95 -0.26 14.81
C PHE A 226 -1.72 -0.73 16.05
N ALA A 227 -2.48 -1.82 15.96
CA ALA A 227 -3.16 -2.39 17.13
C ALA A 227 -2.17 -3.07 18.09
N PRO A 228 -2.34 -2.96 19.42
CA PRO A 228 -3.40 -2.23 20.12
C PRO A 228 -3.06 -0.76 20.43
N ILE A 229 -1.88 -0.26 20.00
CA ILE A 229 -1.39 1.10 20.29
C ILE A 229 -2.35 2.16 19.74
N PHE A 230 -2.85 1.99 18.52
CA PHE A 230 -3.94 2.79 17.98
C PHE A 230 -5.14 1.91 17.72
N GLN A 231 -6.29 2.34 18.27
CA GLN A 231 -7.57 1.68 18.05
C GLN A 231 -8.33 2.49 17.01
N PHE A 232 -8.10 2.26 15.72
CA PHE A 232 -8.71 3.06 14.66
C PHE A 232 -10.16 2.66 14.37
N LEU A 233 -10.47 1.36 14.37
CA LEU A 233 -11.80 0.84 14.05
C LEU A 233 -12.85 1.30 15.07
N PRO A 234 -14.09 1.65 14.67
CA PRO A 234 -15.13 2.01 15.60
C PRO A 234 -15.47 0.82 16.50
N ASP A 235 -15.24 0.99 17.80
CA ASP A 235 -15.54 -0.02 18.81
C ASP A 235 -16.21 0.69 20.00
N PRO A 236 -17.46 0.33 20.34
CA PRO A 236 -18.18 0.96 21.45
C PRO A 236 -17.55 0.63 22.81
N SER A 237 -16.74 -0.42 22.91
CA SER A 237 -16.09 -0.85 24.16
C SER A 237 -14.79 -0.10 24.48
N LYS A 238 -14.30 0.76 23.57
CA LYS A 238 -13.07 1.54 23.80
C LYS A 238 -13.17 2.39 25.06
N THR A 239 -12.13 2.32 25.87
CA THR A 239 -11.96 3.23 27.01
C THR A 239 -11.77 4.67 26.53
N LEU A 240 -11.99 5.64 27.41
CA LEU A 240 -11.69 7.06 27.13
C LEU A 240 -10.22 7.24 26.72
N TRP A 241 -9.31 6.51 27.36
CA TRP A 241 -7.89 6.53 26.99
C TRP A 241 -7.62 5.94 25.60
N GLY A 242 -8.23 4.81 25.26
CA GLY A 242 -8.10 4.23 23.91
C GLY A 242 -8.64 5.15 22.80
N ARG A 243 -9.64 5.98 23.12
CA ARG A 243 -10.25 6.92 22.17
C ARG A 243 -9.45 8.22 22.00
N TYR A 244 -9.02 8.84 23.11
CA TYR A 244 -8.43 10.19 23.09
C TYR A 244 -6.93 10.22 23.40
N GLY A 245 -6.38 9.19 24.03
CA GLY A 245 -4.94 9.03 24.28
C GLY A 245 -4.08 9.18 23.03
N PRO A 246 -4.44 8.59 21.86
CA PRO A 246 -3.70 8.78 20.62
C PRO A 246 -3.43 10.24 20.25
N TRP A 247 -4.30 11.19 20.61
CA TRP A 247 -4.09 12.62 20.32
C TRP A 247 -2.87 13.19 21.05
N ILE A 248 -2.46 12.56 22.15
CA ILE A 248 -1.33 12.97 22.98
C ILE A 248 -0.06 12.22 22.55
N TYR A 249 -0.12 10.88 22.46
CA TYR A 249 1.09 10.08 22.24
C TYR A 249 1.42 9.81 20.77
N SER A 250 0.51 10.01 19.81
CA SER A 250 0.79 9.73 18.40
C SER A 250 1.99 10.49 17.83
N PRO A 251 2.25 11.78 18.13
CA PRO A 251 3.43 12.46 17.60
C PRO A 251 4.73 11.78 18.05
N PHE A 252 4.78 11.28 19.28
CA PHE A 252 5.95 10.58 19.81
C PHE A 252 6.11 9.19 19.19
N VAL A 253 5.01 8.44 19.08
CA VAL A 253 5.02 7.11 18.44
C VAL A 253 5.49 7.21 17.00
N TYR A 254 4.92 8.12 16.20
CA TYR A 254 5.34 8.31 14.82
C TYR A 254 6.80 8.78 14.72
N SER A 255 7.25 9.69 15.59
CA SER A 255 8.66 10.13 15.59
C SER A 255 9.65 8.99 15.81
N ILE A 256 9.30 7.99 16.63
CA ILE A 256 10.15 6.82 16.91
C ILE A 256 10.01 5.74 15.82
N MET A 257 8.83 5.57 15.25
CA MET A 257 8.51 4.50 14.29
C MET A 257 9.47 4.46 13.10
N PHE A 258 9.75 5.61 12.50
CA PHE A 258 10.66 5.73 11.35
C PHE A 258 12.08 5.22 11.70
N HIS A 259 12.58 5.55 12.90
CA HIS A 259 13.85 5.05 13.41
C HIS A 259 13.79 3.54 13.72
N GLY A 260 12.64 3.02 14.13
CA GLY A 260 12.41 1.57 14.30
C GLY A 260 12.68 0.78 13.01
N HIS A 261 12.25 1.29 11.86
CA HIS A 261 12.52 0.68 10.56
C HIS A 261 14.01 0.60 10.23
N MET A 262 14.82 1.57 10.68
CA MET A 262 16.28 1.52 10.55
C MET A 262 16.85 0.28 11.26
N PHE A 263 16.43 0.02 12.51
CA PHE A 263 16.91 -1.12 13.29
C PHE A 263 16.48 -2.47 12.70
N LEU A 264 15.24 -2.56 12.21
CA LEU A 264 14.74 -3.77 11.55
C LEU A 264 15.61 -4.10 10.33
N ARG A 265 15.89 -3.11 9.46
CA ARG A 265 16.72 -3.31 8.27
C ARG A 265 18.15 -3.75 8.61
N ILE A 266 18.77 -3.16 9.64
CA ILE A 266 20.12 -3.55 10.09
C ILE A 266 20.12 -5.01 10.61
N ARG A 267 19.10 -5.41 11.37
CA ARG A 267 18.99 -6.79 11.89
C ARG A 267 18.72 -7.81 10.78
N PHE A 268 17.81 -7.52 9.85
CA PHE A 268 17.54 -8.40 8.72
C PHE A 268 18.75 -8.51 7.78
N PHE A 269 19.49 -7.43 7.52
CA PHE A 269 20.73 -7.49 6.74
C PHE A 269 21.76 -8.46 7.35
N LYS A 270 21.93 -8.45 8.68
CA LYS A 270 22.80 -9.40 9.39
C LYS A 270 22.27 -10.83 9.38
N PHE A 271 20.96 -11.02 9.33
CA PHE A 271 20.32 -12.34 9.23
C PHE A 271 20.52 -12.94 7.82
N PHE A 272 20.33 -12.16 6.75
CA PHE A 272 20.54 -12.62 5.37
C PHE A 272 22.01 -12.87 5.02
N LEU A 273 22.97 -12.17 5.66
CA LEU A 273 24.40 -12.52 5.55
C LEU A 273 24.77 -13.86 6.25
N ARG A 274 23.86 -14.42 7.07
CA ARG A 274 24.04 -15.70 7.76
C ARG A 274 23.35 -16.88 7.08
N ILE A 275 22.48 -16.64 6.09
CA ILE A 275 21.88 -17.72 5.31
C ILE A 275 22.88 -18.09 4.19
N PRO A 276 23.37 -19.33 4.12
CA PRO A 276 24.19 -19.79 2.99
C PRO A 276 23.43 -19.55 1.69
N ARG A 277 24.12 -19.05 0.66
CA ARG A 277 23.58 -18.97 -0.71
C ARG A 277 23.47 -20.38 -1.29
N GLU A 278 22.57 -21.19 -0.76
CA GLU A 278 22.16 -22.45 -1.35
C GLU A 278 20.67 -22.35 -1.62
N LEU A 279 20.36 -21.90 -2.83
CA LEU A 279 19.16 -22.20 -3.62
C LEU A 279 19.30 -21.41 -4.92
N GLY A 280 20.32 -21.78 -5.70
CA GLY A 280 20.39 -21.52 -7.12
C GLY A 280 20.40 -22.87 -7.81
N ASN A 281 19.23 -23.28 -8.29
CA ASN A 281 19.06 -24.25 -9.38
C ASN A 281 18.36 -23.50 -10.51
#